data_AF-A0A2J6WU94-F1
#
_entry.id   AF-A0A2J6WU94-F1
#
_cell.length_a   1.000
_cell.length_b   1.000
_cell.length_c   1.000
_cell.angle_alpha   90.00
_cell.angle_beta   90.00
_cell.angle_gamma   90.00
#
_symmetry.space_group_name_H-M   'P 1'
#
loop_
_entity.id
_entity.type
_entity.pdbx_description
1 polymer ?
#
loop_
_entity_poly.entity_id
_entity_poly.type
_entity_poly.pdbx_seq_one_letter_code
_entity_poly.pdbx_strand_id
1 'polypeptide(L)'
;ASSRGRVAIALMAFSGLRPESLGNYDGTDGIRLGDLKELNLDTLEFEKSPTILIVRSSLSKARHQYFTFVPEEGITYIKEYLIERKNKGEKFTYDTPLLIFEGKGIKSHTMLRTQLVTRDIREAIRNAGLNMRPYVLRGYFDTALDISESKGLISHPWRMFIMGHKGDIEARYSTNKRLPPDMIEEMRESYKKCTKYIETMVREPGVNDAKIFFMKQLLLAVGYKEDEIERIDLEHISDEDFQKILRDKVVGAMTNNGNKQKVISINEVEKFIEQGYEFVASLPNGKAIMKLPF
;
A
#
# COMPACT_ATOMS: atom_id res chain seq x y z
N ALA A 1 -11.17 -7.06 20.49
CA ALA A 1 -12.35 -7.63 19.79
C ALA A 1 -12.11 -9.12 19.52
N SER A 2 -13.14 -9.94 19.34
CA SER A 2 -12.97 -11.31 18.81
C SER A 2 -12.33 -11.27 17.41
N SER A 3 -11.77 -12.38 16.92
CA SER A 3 -11.19 -12.45 15.57
C SER A 3 -12.21 -12.06 14.49
N ARG A 4 -13.44 -12.61 14.57
CA ARG A 4 -14.56 -12.20 13.72
C ARG A 4 -14.89 -10.71 13.83
N GLY A 5 -14.93 -10.19 15.07
CA GLY A 5 -15.21 -8.78 15.33
C GLY A 5 -14.14 -7.85 14.74
N ARG A 6 -12.85 -8.24 14.79
CA ARG A 6 -11.73 -7.51 14.17
C ARG A 6 -11.92 -7.40 12.66
N VAL A 7 -12.24 -8.51 11.98
CA VAL A 7 -12.52 -8.50 10.54
C VAL A 7 -13.71 -7.58 10.20
N ALA A 8 -14.81 -7.68 10.96
CA ALA A 8 -15.98 -6.83 10.73
C ALA A 8 -15.66 -5.33 10.91
N ILE A 9 -14.89 -4.99 11.94
CA ILE A 9 -14.43 -3.61 12.19
C ILE A 9 -13.55 -3.13 11.03
N ALA A 10 -12.55 -3.92 10.63
CA ALA A 10 -11.61 -3.56 9.58
C ALA A 10 -12.31 -3.37 8.22
N LEU A 11 -13.25 -4.23 7.85
CA LEU A 11 -14.00 -4.07 6.61
C LEU A 11 -14.90 -2.82 6.60
N MET A 12 -15.40 -2.38 7.76
CA MET A 12 -16.15 -1.12 7.85
C MET A 12 -15.24 0.10 7.89
N ALA A 13 -14.18 0.06 8.70
CA ALA A 13 -13.27 1.17 8.94
C ALA A 13 -12.29 1.39 7.79
N PHE A 14 -11.89 0.31 7.12
CA PHE A 14 -10.85 0.34 6.11
C PHE A 14 -11.39 0.14 4.70
N SER A 15 -12.50 -0.56 4.51
CA SER A 15 -13.06 -0.80 3.17
C SER A 15 -14.40 -0.12 2.95
N GLY A 16 -14.87 0.65 3.92
CA GLY A 16 -16.12 1.40 3.82
C GLY A 16 -17.34 0.52 3.62
N LEU A 17 -17.38 -0.71 4.14
CA LEU A 17 -18.59 -1.53 4.03
C LEU A 17 -19.70 -1.02 4.95
N ARG A 18 -20.96 -1.22 4.53
CA ARG A 18 -22.10 -1.08 5.44
C ARG A 18 -22.21 -2.33 6.31
N PRO A 19 -22.74 -2.23 7.54
CA PRO A 19 -23.02 -3.41 8.37
C PRO A 19 -23.87 -4.46 7.64
N GLU A 20 -24.85 -4.01 6.86
CA GLU A 20 -25.74 -4.88 6.09
C GLU A 20 -25.03 -5.58 4.91
N SER A 21 -23.94 -4.99 4.40
CA SER A 21 -23.13 -5.64 3.35
C SER A 21 -22.32 -6.80 3.91
N LEU A 22 -21.90 -6.74 5.18
CA LEU A 22 -21.21 -7.85 5.86
C LEU A 22 -22.13 -9.05 6.05
N GLY A 23 -23.39 -8.79 6.35
CA GLY A 23 -24.44 -9.79 6.46
C GLY A 23 -25.79 -9.08 6.58
N ASN A 24 -26.73 -9.45 5.72
CA ASN A 24 -28.00 -8.73 5.56
C ASN A 24 -28.97 -8.95 6.73
N TYR A 25 -30.09 -8.23 6.74
CA TYR A 25 -31.00 -8.24 7.88
C TYR A 25 -31.67 -9.60 8.15
N ASP A 26 -32.02 -10.33 7.10
CA ASP A 26 -32.69 -11.64 7.14
C ASP A 26 -31.70 -12.82 7.21
N GLY A 27 -30.39 -12.56 7.04
CA GLY A 27 -29.34 -13.57 7.14
C GLY A 27 -29.32 -14.54 5.96
N THR A 28 -29.83 -14.09 4.81
CA THR A 28 -29.85 -14.86 3.55
C THR A 28 -28.60 -14.63 2.71
N ASP A 29 -27.93 -13.47 2.87
CA ASP A 29 -26.72 -13.12 2.12
C ASP A 29 -25.72 -12.31 2.96
N GLY A 30 -24.46 -12.32 2.53
CA GLY A 30 -23.33 -11.63 3.17
C GLY A 30 -22.04 -11.83 2.38
N ILE A 31 -20.95 -11.20 2.81
CA ILE A 31 -19.64 -11.36 2.15
C ILE A 31 -19.20 -12.82 2.22
N ARG A 32 -18.75 -13.35 1.08
CA ARG A 32 -18.22 -14.70 0.90
C ARG A 32 -16.74 -14.65 0.57
N LEU A 33 -16.04 -15.77 0.70
CA LEU A 33 -14.62 -15.81 0.38
C LEU A 33 -14.36 -15.53 -1.12
N GLY A 34 -15.26 -15.93 -2.02
CA GLY A 34 -15.14 -15.62 -3.45
C GLY A 34 -15.38 -14.16 -3.85
N ASP A 35 -15.80 -13.31 -2.90
CA ASP A 35 -15.86 -11.86 -3.11
C ASP A 35 -14.48 -11.20 -2.98
N LEU A 36 -13.53 -11.85 -2.31
CA LEU A 36 -12.12 -11.44 -2.20
C LEU A 36 -11.35 -12.01 -3.40
N LYS A 37 -11.12 -11.20 -4.43
CA LYS A 37 -10.72 -11.73 -5.75
C LYS A 37 -9.33 -12.33 -5.81
N GLU A 38 -8.43 -11.87 -4.96
CA GLU A 38 -7.03 -12.32 -4.96
C GLU A 38 -6.73 -13.30 -3.81
N LEU A 39 -7.76 -13.79 -3.10
CA LEU A 39 -7.59 -14.78 -2.04
C LEU A 39 -7.45 -16.20 -2.63
N ASN A 40 -6.32 -16.84 -2.36
CA ASN A 40 -6.13 -18.26 -2.60
C ASN A 40 -6.68 -19.08 -1.41
N LEU A 41 -7.70 -19.92 -1.64
CA LEU A 41 -8.36 -20.67 -0.56
C LEU A 41 -7.52 -21.79 0.06
N ASP A 42 -6.51 -22.29 -0.67
CA ASP A 42 -5.66 -23.38 -0.21
C ASP A 42 -4.55 -22.85 0.70
N THR A 43 -3.85 -21.80 0.26
CA THR A 43 -2.74 -21.18 1.00
C THR A 43 -3.22 -20.12 1.99
N LEU A 44 -4.40 -19.55 1.79
CA LEU A 44 -4.91 -18.35 2.48
C LEU A 44 -4.09 -17.09 2.23
N GLU A 45 -3.28 -17.09 1.18
CA GLU A 45 -2.50 -15.94 0.74
C GLU A 45 -3.29 -15.06 -0.23
N PHE A 46 -2.97 -13.77 -0.25
CA PHE A 46 -3.57 -12.80 -1.16
C PHE A 46 -2.54 -12.40 -2.22
N GLU A 47 -2.86 -12.57 -3.50
CA GLU A 47 -1.93 -12.32 -4.61
C GLU A 47 -1.60 -10.82 -4.78
N LYS A 48 -2.48 -9.92 -4.31
CA LYS A 48 -2.31 -8.48 -4.37
C LYS A 48 -2.77 -7.80 -3.08
N SER A 49 -2.10 -6.71 -2.72
CA SER A 49 -2.46 -5.83 -1.61
C SER A 49 -2.34 -4.37 -2.03
N PRO A 50 -3.36 -3.53 -1.79
CA PRO A 50 -4.69 -3.82 -1.22
C PRO A 50 -5.50 -4.77 -2.11
N THR A 51 -6.29 -5.70 -1.55
CA THR A 51 -7.04 -6.70 -2.34
C THR A 51 -8.43 -6.20 -2.76
N ILE A 52 -8.94 -6.64 -3.91
CA ILE A 52 -10.30 -6.32 -4.37
C ILE A 52 -11.33 -7.12 -3.58
N LEU A 53 -12.30 -6.40 -3.01
CA LEU A 53 -13.52 -6.94 -2.43
C LEU A 53 -14.74 -6.52 -3.24
N ILE A 54 -15.40 -7.50 -3.86
CA ILE A 54 -16.65 -7.27 -4.59
C ILE A 54 -17.82 -7.13 -3.63
N VAL A 55 -18.62 -6.09 -3.82
CA VAL A 55 -19.92 -5.92 -3.16
C VAL A 55 -21.01 -6.19 -4.18
N ARG A 56 -21.63 -7.37 -4.07
CA ARG A 56 -22.72 -7.80 -4.95
C ARG A 56 -23.91 -6.84 -4.87
N SER A 57 -24.71 -6.78 -5.94
CA SER A 57 -25.91 -5.93 -5.99
C SER A 57 -26.92 -6.20 -4.86
N SER A 58 -27.01 -7.45 -4.40
CA SER A 58 -27.83 -7.87 -3.24
C SER A 58 -27.37 -7.27 -1.91
N LEU A 59 -26.08 -6.91 -1.79
CA LEU A 59 -25.45 -6.36 -0.59
C LEU A 59 -25.24 -4.84 -0.67
N SER A 60 -25.58 -4.24 -1.81
CA SER A 60 -25.46 -2.81 -2.06
C SER A 60 -26.80 -2.10 -1.84
N LYS A 61 -26.81 -1.06 -0.99
CA LYS A 61 -27.99 -0.19 -0.80
C LYS A 61 -28.46 0.44 -2.12
N ALA A 62 -27.52 0.72 -3.03
CA ALA A 62 -27.80 1.32 -4.33
C ALA A 62 -28.30 0.30 -5.37
N ARG A 63 -28.30 -1.00 -5.02
CA ARG A 63 -28.71 -2.15 -5.85
C ARG A 63 -27.88 -2.33 -7.13
N HIS A 64 -26.64 -1.86 -7.13
CA HIS A 64 -25.64 -2.15 -8.17
C HIS A 64 -24.44 -2.85 -7.55
N GLN A 65 -23.73 -3.63 -8.37
CA GLN A 65 -22.44 -4.19 -7.97
C GLN A 65 -21.34 -3.13 -8.08
N TYR A 66 -20.50 -3.05 -7.06
CA TYR A 66 -19.26 -2.27 -7.08
C TYR A 66 -18.14 -3.07 -6.40
N PHE A 67 -16.94 -2.50 -6.35
CA PHE A 67 -15.88 -3.06 -5.53
C PHE A 67 -15.22 -1.98 -4.68
N THR A 68 -14.65 -2.43 -3.58
CA THR A 68 -13.77 -1.66 -2.71
C THR A 68 -12.45 -2.42 -2.55
N PHE A 69 -11.49 -1.83 -1.86
CA PHE A 69 -10.23 -2.48 -1.53
C PHE A 69 -10.14 -2.79 -0.03
N VAL A 70 -9.46 -3.88 0.31
CA VAL A 70 -9.07 -4.20 1.69
C VAL A 70 -7.55 -4.00 1.80
N PRO A 71 -7.07 -3.10 2.66
CA PRO A 71 -5.64 -2.84 2.78
C PRO A 71 -4.94 -3.93 3.58
N GLU A 72 -3.62 -3.85 3.71
CA GLU A 72 -2.77 -4.89 4.30
C GLU A 72 -3.19 -5.27 5.73
N GLU A 73 -3.52 -4.29 6.56
CA GLU A 73 -3.99 -4.49 7.93
C GLU A 73 -5.30 -5.30 7.93
N GLY A 74 -6.22 -4.97 7.02
CA GLY A 74 -7.47 -5.71 6.85
C GLY A 74 -7.25 -7.14 6.35
N ILE A 75 -6.33 -7.32 5.38
CA ILE A 75 -5.91 -8.63 4.87
C ILE A 75 -5.35 -9.49 6.01
N THR A 76 -4.48 -8.92 6.85
CA THR A 76 -3.88 -9.60 8.01
C THR A 76 -4.96 -10.13 8.95
N TYR A 77 -5.95 -9.32 9.32
CA TYR A 77 -7.03 -9.77 10.19
C TYR A 77 -7.91 -10.86 9.55
N ILE A 78 -8.15 -10.77 8.24
CA ILE A 78 -8.88 -11.82 7.50
C ILE A 78 -8.09 -13.12 7.53
N LYS A 79 -6.79 -13.08 7.21
CA LYS A 79 -5.89 -14.24 7.24
C LYS A 79 -5.89 -14.92 8.60
N GLU A 80 -5.64 -14.18 9.67
CA GLU A 80 -5.66 -14.70 11.05
C GLU A 80 -6.99 -15.42 11.36
N TYR A 81 -8.10 -14.81 10.97
CA TYR A 81 -9.43 -15.37 11.20
C TYR A 81 -9.70 -16.64 10.38
N LEU A 82 -9.27 -16.69 9.12
CA LEU A 82 -9.41 -17.88 8.28
C LEU A 82 -8.49 -19.02 8.74
N ILE A 83 -7.28 -18.72 9.21
CA ILE A 83 -6.37 -19.71 9.79
C ILE A 83 -7.00 -20.33 11.05
N GLU A 84 -7.57 -19.50 11.93
CA GLU A 84 -8.28 -20.00 13.14
C GLU A 84 -9.40 -20.97 12.77
N ARG A 85 -10.16 -20.67 11.71
CA ARG A 85 -11.26 -21.50 11.19
C ARG A 85 -10.74 -22.79 10.54
N LYS A 86 -9.68 -22.71 9.73
CA LYS A 86 -9.02 -23.86 9.10
C LYS A 86 -8.47 -24.83 10.16
N ASN A 87 -7.88 -24.30 11.23
CA ASN A 87 -7.37 -25.09 12.37
C ASN A 87 -8.49 -25.82 13.13
N LYS A 88 -9.75 -25.34 13.03
CA LYS A 88 -10.94 -26.03 13.56
C LYS A 88 -11.52 -27.06 12.58
N GLY A 89 -10.85 -27.32 11.46
CA GLY A 89 -11.24 -28.31 10.46
C GLY A 89 -12.25 -27.80 9.42
N GLU A 90 -12.50 -26.49 9.37
CA GLU A 90 -13.38 -25.93 8.34
C GLU A 90 -12.73 -26.02 6.95
N LYS A 91 -13.50 -26.49 5.95
CA LYS A 91 -13.09 -26.50 4.54
C LYS A 91 -13.67 -25.29 3.84
N PHE A 92 -12.84 -24.60 3.07
CA PHE A 92 -13.24 -23.39 2.37
C PHE A 92 -13.64 -23.66 0.92
N THR A 93 -14.66 -22.92 0.49
CA THR A 93 -15.13 -22.82 -0.89
C THR A 93 -15.38 -21.35 -1.19
N TYR A 94 -15.53 -20.98 -2.47
CA TYR A 94 -15.87 -19.61 -2.84
C TYR A 94 -17.21 -19.14 -2.27
N ASP A 95 -18.12 -20.07 -1.99
CA ASP A 95 -19.43 -19.79 -1.38
C ASP A 95 -19.39 -19.71 0.15
N THR A 96 -18.27 -20.06 0.77
CA THR A 96 -18.15 -20.03 2.22
C THR A 96 -18.34 -18.60 2.73
N PRO A 97 -19.20 -18.36 3.75
CA PRO A 97 -19.34 -17.05 4.37
C PRO A 97 -18.01 -16.57 4.94
N LEU A 98 -17.67 -15.30 4.71
CA LEU A 98 -16.51 -14.68 5.31
C LEU A 98 -16.69 -14.60 6.83
N LEU A 99 -17.86 -14.19 7.33
CA LEU A 99 -18.14 -14.13 8.77
C LEU A 99 -19.15 -15.22 9.16
N ILE A 100 -18.80 -16.09 10.11
CA ILE A 100 -19.65 -17.22 10.55
C ILE A 100 -20.13 -17.07 11.99
N PHE A 101 -21.20 -17.77 12.34
CA PHE A 101 -21.65 -17.91 13.73
C PHE A 101 -20.57 -18.56 14.60
N GLU A 102 -20.40 -18.04 15.81
CA GLU A 102 -19.50 -18.60 16.83
C GLU A 102 -20.36 -19.38 17.83
N GLY A 103 -19.99 -20.62 18.14
CA GLY A 103 -20.66 -21.47 19.13
C GLY A 103 -21.50 -22.63 18.56
N LYS A 104 -21.98 -23.50 19.46
CA LYS A 104 -22.70 -24.76 19.17
C LYS A 104 -24.23 -24.61 19.16
N GLY A 105 -24.75 -23.48 18.69
CA GLY A 105 -26.19 -23.22 18.62
C GLY A 105 -26.82 -23.70 17.31
N ILE A 106 -28.14 -23.92 17.33
CA ILE A 106 -28.93 -24.14 16.11
C ILE A 106 -28.83 -22.88 15.25
N LYS A 107 -28.29 -23.04 14.04
CA LYS A 107 -28.17 -21.95 13.07
C LYS A 107 -29.49 -21.84 12.31
N SER A 108 -30.28 -20.81 12.60
CA SER A 108 -31.54 -20.53 11.90
C SER A 108 -31.36 -19.80 10.56
N HIS A 109 -30.14 -19.32 10.27
CA HIS A 109 -29.81 -18.55 9.06
C HIS A 109 -28.49 -19.03 8.45
N THR A 110 -28.38 -18.87 7.14
CA THR A 110 -27.20 -19.23 6.35
C THR A 110 -26.03 -18.26 6.61
N MET A 111 -26.34 -16.98 6.80
CA MET A 111 -25.38 -15.90 7.02
C MET A 111 -25.61 -15.22 8.37
N LEU A 112 -24.59 -14.55 8.89
CA LEU A 112 -24.76 -13.68 10.05
C LEU A 112 -25.69 -12.52 9.71
N ARG A 113 -26.68 -12.27 10.57
CA ARG A 113 -27.53 -11.10 10.44
C ARG A 113 -26.78 -9.82 10.81
N THR A 114 -27.15 -8.71 10.21
CA THR A 114 -26.62 -7.36 10.54
C THR A 114 -26.63 -7.07 12.04
N GLN A 115 -27.66 -7.53 12.76
CA GLN A 115 -27.79 -7.36 14.21
C GLN A 115 -26.65 -8.05 14.99
N LEU A 116 -26.21 -9.22 14.55
CA LEU A 116 -25.13 -9.96 15.21
C LEU A 116 -23.77 -9.33 14.89
N VAL A 117 -23.53 -8.95 13.63
CA VAL A 117 -22.33 -8.22 13.22
C VAL A 117 -22.19 -6.94 14.05
N THR A 118 -23.25 -6.14 14.14
CA THR A 118 -23.24 -4.88 14.91
C THR A 118 -23.14 -5.10 16.42
N ARG A 119 -23.64 -6.22 16.94
CA ARG A 119 -23.48 -6.57 18.37
C ARG A 119 -22.01 -6.79 18.71
N ASP A 120 -21.29 -7.57 17.91
CA ASP A 120 -19.87 -7.87 18.16
C ASP A 120 -19.01 -6.60 18.07
N ILE A 121 -19.28 -5.74 17.10
CA ILE A 121 -18.62 -4.44 16.97
C ILE A 121 -18.90 -3.56 18.19
N ARG A 122 -20.17 -3.50 18.65
CA ARG A 122 -20.56 -2.71 19.83
C ARG A 122 -19.91 -3.24 21.11
N GLU A 123 -19.76 -4.55 21.24
CA GLU A 123 -19.05 -5.16 22.36
C GLU A 123 -17.57 -4.78 22.34
N ALA A 124 -16.91 -4.90 21.19
CA ALA A 124 -15.53 -4.46 21.01
C ALA A 124 -15.30 -2.99 21.38
N ILE A 125 -16.18 -2.09 20.90
CA ILE A 125 -16.14 -0.65 21.20
C ILE A 125 -16.27 -0.41 22.71
N ARG A 126 -17.26 -1.04 23.37
CA ARG A 126 -17.48 -0.87 24.82
C ARG A 126 -16.33 -1.42 25.65
N ASN A 127 -15.77 -2.57 25.26
CA ASN A 127 -14.61 -3.16 25.94
C ASN A 127 -13.36 -2.30 25.81
N ALA A 128 -13.26 -1.47 24.77
CA ALA A 128 -12.22 -0.45 24.62
C ALA A 128 -12.50 0.85 25.42
N GLY A 129 -13.57 0.89 26.23
CA GLY A 129 -13.95 2.09 27.00
C GLY A 129 -14.61 3.19 26.17
N LEU A 130 -15.02 2.90 24.94
CA LEU A 130 -15.57 3.88 24.01
C LEU A 130 -17.11 3.80 23.97
N ASN A 131 -17.76 4.93 23.70
CA ASN A 131 -19.23 5.02 23.62
C ASN A 131 -19.67 5.54 22.24
N MET A 132 -19.42 4.75 21.19
CA MET A 132 -19.79 5.09 19.82
C MET A 132 -20.63 3.99 19.15
N ARG A 133 -21.41 4.37 18.13
CA ARG A 133 -22.20 3.42 17.35
C ARG A 133 -21.30 2.71 16.32
N PRO A 134 -21.54 1.43 15.98
CA PRO A 134 -20.79 0.72 14.94
C PRO A 134 -20.66 1.46 13.60
N TYR A 135 -21.71 2.20 13.20
CA TYR A 135 -21.71 2.95 11.93
C TYR A 135 -20.64 4.06 11.86
N VAL A 136 -20.12 4.52 13.00
CA VAL A 136 -19.03 5.52 13.06
C VAL A 136 -17.78 5.03 12.34
N LEU A 137 -17.53 3.71 12.29
CA LEU A 137 -16.40 3.13 11.54
C LEU A 137 -16.49 3.43 10.05
N ARG A 138 -17.69 3.41 9.46
CA ARG A 138 -17.87 3.81 8.06
C ARG A 138 -17.61 5.32 7.88
N GLY A 139 -18.01 6.14 8.86
CA GLY A 139 -17.73 7.58 8.86
C GLY A 139 -16.23 7.89 8.97
N TYR A 140 -15.49 7.08 9.74
CA TYR A 140 -14.02 7.14 9.79
C TYR A 140 -13.41 6.92 8.40
N PHE A 141 -13.82 5.86 7.69
CA PHE A 141 -13.38 5.61 6.32
C PHE A 141 -13.71 6.77 5.36
N ASP A 142 -14.94 7.29 5.43
CA ASP A 142 -15.39 8.39 4.59
C ASP A 142 -14.53 9.65 4.80
N THR A 143 -14.27 9.98 6.07
CA THR A 143 -13.41 11.10 6.47
C THR A 143 -11.97 10.90 5.97
N ALA A 144 -11.45 9.68 6.04
CA ALA A 144 -10.11 9.37 5.52
C ALA A 144 -10.01 9.56 4.00
N LEU A 145 -11.06 9.19 3.26
CA LEU A 145 -11.13 9.44 1.82
C LEU A 145 -11.37 10.91 1.48
N ASP A 146 -12.15 11.66 2.28
CA ASP A 146 -12.27 13.12 2.17
C ASP A 146 -10.89 13.80 2.25
N ILE A 147 -10.10 13.45 3.27
CA ILE A 147 -8.74 13.98 3.46
C ILE A 147 -7.83 13.58 2.29
N SER A 148 -7.98 12.35 1.79
CA SER A 148 -7.18 11.85 0.67
C SER A 148 -7.52 12.55 -0.64
N GLU A 149 -8.80 12.82 -0.89
CA GLU A 149 -9.30 13.60 -2.02
C GLU A 149 -8.77 15.03 -1.97
N SER A 150 -8.84 15.70 -0.82
CA SER A 150 -8.33 17.07 -0.66
C SER A 150 -6.83 17.17 -0.89
N LYS A 151 -6.09 16.06 -0.76
CA LYS A 151 -4.65 15.96 -1.02
C LYS A 151 -4.32 15.45 -2.44
N GLY A 152 -5.33 15.26 -3.29
CA GLY A 152 -5.16 14.79 -4.66
C GLY A 152 -4.69 13.34 -4.78
N LEU A 153 -4.84 12.51 -3.74
CA LEU A 153 -4.41 11.11 -3.74
C LEU A 153 -5.42 10.18 -4.43
N ILE A 154 -6.70 10.58 -4.40
CA ILE A 154 -7.80 9.87 -5.05
C ILE A 154 -8.74 10.89 -5.69
N SER A 155 -9.29 10.55 -6.85
CA SER A 155 -10.27 11.40 -7.52
C SER A 155 -11.64 11.29 -6.85
N HIS A 156 -12.42 12.38 -6.87
CA HIS A 156 -13.81 12.37 -6.41
C HIS A 156 -14.64 11.21 -6.99
N PRO A 157 -14.58 10.93 -8.31
CA PRO A 157 -15.34 9.84 -8.90
C PRO A 157 -14.94 8.46 -8.34
N TRP A 158 -13.64 8.19 -8.14
CA TRP A 158 -13.17 6.93 -7.56
C TRP A 158 -13.54 6.77 -6.09
N ARG A 159 -13.45 7.85 -5.30
CA ARG A 159 -13.93 7.85 -3.91
C ARG A 159 -15.42 7.46 -3.86
N MET A 160 -16.26 8.11 -4.67
CA MET A 160 -17.70 7.83 -4.70
C MET A 160 -18.00 6.38 -5.11
N PHE A 161 -17.23 5.84 -6.07
CA PHE A 161 -17.33 4.44 -6.46
C PHE A 161 -16.97 3.47 -5.32
N ILE A 162 -15.83 3.66 -4.67
CA ILE A 162 -15.35 2.80 -3.56
C ILE A 162 -16.32 2.86 -2.37
N MET A 163 -16.98 4.01 -2.16
CA MET A 163 -18.04 4.17 -1.16
C MET A 163 -19.36 3.47 -1.53
N GLY A 164 -19.50 2.95 -2.75
CA GLY A 164 -20.74 2.37 -3.27
C GLY A 164 -21.85 3.41 -3.42
N HIS A 165 -21.49 4.66 -3.72
CA HIS A 165 -22.43 5.73 -4.03
C HIS A 165 -22.75 5.73 -5.52
N LYS A 166 -23.99 6.08 -5.87
CA LYS A 166 -24.34 6.38 -7.26
C LYS A 166 -23.70 7.71 -7.67
N GLY A 167 -23.12 7.76 -8.86
CA GLY A 167 -22.46 8.97 -9.36
C GLY A 167 -22.07 8.86 -10.83
N ASP A 168 -21.40 9.89 -11.34
CA ASP A 168 -21.04 10.02 -12.76
C ASP A 168 -20.11 8.92 -13.30
N ILE A 169 -19.41 8.17 -12.44
CA ILE A 169 -18.70 6.95 -12.85
C ILE A 169 -19.68 5.92 -13.40
N GLU A 170 -20.84 5.72 -12.78
CA GLU A 170 -21.85 4.88 -13.40
C GLU A 170 -22.20 5.48 -14.78
N ALA A 171 -22.52 6.76 -14.93
CA ALA A 171 -22.86 7.32 -16.26
C ALA A 171 -21.73 7.26 -17.31
N ARG A 172 -20.46 7.52 -16.95
CA ARG A 172 -19.30 7.51 -17.87
C ARG A 172 -18.80 6.11 -18.22
N TYR A 173 -19.15 5.10 -17.42
CA TYR A 173 -18.70 3.72 -17.61
C TYR A 173 -19.88 2.72 -17.75
N SER A 174 -21.14 3.17 -17.69
CA SER A 174 -22.39 2.35 -17.71
C SER A 174 -22.88 1.93 -19.09
N THR A 175 -22.07 2.04 -20.14
CA THR A 175 -22.36 1.24 -21.33
C THR A 175 -21.80 -0.17 -21.13
N ASN A 176 -22.42 -0.98 -20.27
CA ASN A 176 -22.27 -2.45 -20.21
C ASN A 176 -20.84 -3.03 -20.22
N LYS A 177 -19.80 -2.27 -19.81
CA LYS A 177 -18.40 -2.72 -19.90
C LYS A 177 -17.77 -2.73 -18.52
N ARG A 178 -17.20 -3.89 -18.15
CA ARG A 178 -16.32 -4.05 -16.98
C ARG A 178 -15.23 -2.97 -17.03
N LEU A 179 -14.86 -2.41 -15.88
CA LEU A 179 -13.73 -1.48 -15.79
C LEU A 179 -12.48 -2.15 -16.38
N PRO A 180 -11.70 -1.47 -17.24
CA PRO A 180 -10.46 -2.01 -17.78
C PRO A 180 -9.51 -2.42 -16.64
N PRO A 181 -8.77 -3.54 -16.77
CA PRO A 181 -7.83 -3.98 -15.73
C PRO A 181 -6.83 -2.91 -15.30
N ASP A 182 -6.26 -2.17 -16.25
CA ASP A 182 -5.28 -1.11 -15.96
C ASP A 182 -5.88 0.00 -15.09
N MET A 183 -7.15 0.35 -15.33
CA MET A 183 -7.87 1.32 -14.50
C MET A 183 -8.11 0.81 -13.08
N ILE A 184 -8.40 -0.48 -12.92
CA ILE A 184 -8.55 -1.10 -11.60
C ILE A 184 -7.23 -1.02 -10.84
N GLU A 185 -6.10 -1.22 -11.50
CA GLU A 185 -4.78 -1.09 -10.89
C GLU A 185 -4.43 0.36 -10.55
N GLU A 186 -4.77 1.34 -11.40
CA GLU A 186 -4.63 2.76 -11.04
C GLU A 186 -5.49 3.15 -9.82
N MET A 187 -6.71 2.62 -9.74
CA MET A 187 -7.57 2.79 -8.57
C MET A 187 -6.96 2.14 -7.33
N ARG A 188 -6.34 0.96 -7.47
CA ARG A 188 -5.65 0.27 -6.37
C ARG A 188 -4.48 1.08 -5.85
N GLU A 189 -3.63 1.60 -6.74
CA GLU A 189 -2.48 2.43 -6.36
C GLU A 189 -2.90 3.75 -5.70
N SER A 190 -3.98 4.36 -6.20
CA SER A 190 -4.56 5.55 -5.56
C SER A 190 -5.10 5.25 -4.17
N TYR A 191 -5.82 4.13 -4.03
CA TYR A 191 -6.29 3.65 -2.73
C TYR A 191 -5.13 3.29 -1.78
N LYS A 192 -4.05 2.65 -2.28
CA LYS A 192 -2.83 2.33 -1.53
C LYS A 192 -2.19 3.59 -0.93
N LYS A 193 -2.14 4.70 -1.69
CA LYS A 193 -1.66 6.00 -1.18
C LYS A 193 -2.55 6.58 -0.07
N CYS A 194 -3.83 6.22 -0.04
CA CYS A 194 -4.79 6.65 0.98
C CYS A 194 -4.64 5.85 2.29
N THR A 195 -4.01 4.67 2.29
CA THR A 195 -4.05 3.77 3.46
C THR A 195 -3.39 4.38 4.70
N LYS A 196 -2.44 5.31 4.53
CA LYS A 196 -1.87 6.10 5.65
C LYS A 196 -2.89 6.93 6.44
N TYR A 197 -4.09 7.17 5.90
CA TYR A 197 -5.19 7.85 6.60
C TYR A 197 -6.28 6.87 7.06
N ILE A 198 -6.17 5.59 6.67
CA ILE A 198 -7.21 4.57 6.85
C ILE A 198 -6.74 3.49 7.84
N GLU A 199 -5.52 2.98 7.68
CA GLU A 199 -4.94 1.97 8.56
C GLU A 199 -4.53 2.60 9.89
N THR A 200 -4.58 1.79 10.95
CA THR A 200 -4.25 2.21 12.31
C THR A 200 -2.92 1.67 12.79
N MET A 201 -2.44 0.60 12.16
CA MET A 201 -1.06 0.19 12.31
C MET A 201 -0.18 1.27 11.70
N VAL A 202 0.54 1.98 12.56
CA VAL A 202 1.71 2.71 12.11
C VAL A 202 2.62 1.66 11.50
N ARG A 203 2.80 1.69 10.18
CA ARG A 203 4.03 1.14 9.61
C ARG A 203 5.12 1.97 10.27
N GLU A 204 5.70 1.46 11.37
CA GLU A 204 7.06 1.88 11.71
C GLU A 204 7.80 1.74 10.39
N PRO A 205 8.51 2.78 9.90
CA PRO A 205 9.32 2.61 8.72
C PRO A 205 10.16 1.38 9.02
N GLY A 206 9.88 0.27 8.33
CA GLY A 206 10.56 -0.97 8.61
C GLY A 206 12.05 -0.71 8.44
N VAL A 207 12.92 -1.58 8.93
CA VAL A 207 14.34 -1.53 8.53
C VAL A 207 14.47 -1.35 7.01
N ASN A 208 13.49 -1.88 6.24
CA ASN A 208 13.35 -1.65 4.82
C ASN A 208 13.03 -0.20 4.41
N ASP A 209 12.10 0.51 5.05
CA ASP A 209 11.79 1.90 4.71
C ASP A 209 12.94 2.85 5.08
N ALA A 210 13.63 2.59 6.20
CA ALA A 210 14.85 3.33 6.56
C ALA A 210 15.98 3.04 5.57
N LYS A 211 16.12 1.77 5.14
CA LYS A 211 17.07 1.36 4.10
C LYS A 211 16.76 2.03 2.76
N ILE A 212 15.50 2.00 2.31
CA ILE A 212 15.04 2.62 1.06
C ILE A 212 15.25 4.14 1.12
N PHE A 213 14.90 4.78 2.24
CA PHE A 213 15.14 6.21 2.42
C PHE A 213 16.63 6.54 2.35
N PHE A 214 17.48 5.77 3.04
CA PHE A 214 18.93 5.94 3.02
C PHE A 214 19.51 5.72 1.61
N MET A 215 19.07 4.66 0.91
CA MET A 215 19.44 4.39 -0.48
C MET A 215 19.07 5.54 -1.42
N LYS A 216 17.86 6.11 -1.26
CA LYS A 216 17.42 7.30 -2.00
C LYS A 216 18.32 8.50 -1.70
N GLN A 217 18.68 8.76 -0.44
CA GLN A 217 19.58 9.86 -0.07
C GLN A 217 21.00 9.68 -0.67
N LEU A 218 21.53 8.45 -0.69
CA LEU A 218 22.83 8.16 -1.32
C LEU A 218 22.81 8.38 -2.84
N LEU A 219 21.74 7.96 -3.52
CA LEU A 219 21.59 8.17 -4.96
C LEU A 219 21.53 9.67 -5.31
N LEU A 220 20.76 10.45 -4.53
CA LEU A 220 20.73 11.92 -4.67
C LEU A 220 22.12 12.54 -4.45
N ALA A 221 22.86 12.07 -3.44
CA ALA A 221 24.19 12.58 -3.13
C ALA A 221 25.22 12.35 -4.24
N VAL A 222 25.09 11.26 -5.00
CA VAL A 222 25.96 10.97 -6.17
C VAL A 222 25.41 11.55 -7.49
N GLY A 223 24.33 12.35 -7.43
CA GLY A 223 23.84 13.12 -8.57
C GLY A 223 22.77 12.45 -9.43
N TYR A 224 22.04 11.46 -8.92
CA TYR A 224 20.78 11.03 -9.54
C TYR A 224 19.68 12.06 -9.28
N LYS A 225 18.78 12.25 -10.27
CA LYS A 225 17.57 13.04 -10.12
C LYS A 225 16.42 12.20 -9.57
N GLU A 226 15.42 12.86 -8.98
CA GLU A 226 14.26 12.17 -8.40
C GLU A 226 13.53 11.28 -9.42
N ASP A 227 13.36 11.74 -10.66
CA ASP A 227 12.70 11.00 -11.74
C ASP A 227 13.52 9.78 -12.23
N GLU A 228 14.84 9.80 -12.07
CA GLU A 228 15.71 8.65 -12.33
C GLU A 228 15.59 7.62 -11.20
N ILE A 229 15.49 8.07 -9.95
CA ILE A 229 15.37 7.20 -8.77
C ILE A 229 14.02 6.48 -8.74
N GLU A 230 12.93 7.14 -9.15
CA GLU A 230 11.60 6.53 -9.22
C GLU A 230 11.51 5.34 -10.19
N ARG A 231 12.46 5.23 -11.13
CA ARG A 231 12.55 4.10 -12.08
C ARG A 231 13.33 2.91 -11.52
N ILE A 232 13.97 3.06 -10.36
CA ILE A 232 14.73 2.01 -9.69
C ILE A 232 13.83 1.36 -8.65
N ASP A 233 13.67 0.04 -8.74
CA ASP A 233 12.96 -0.74 -7.72
C ASP A 233 13.85 -0.93 -6.48
N LEU A 234 13.91 0.11 -5.63
CA LEU A 234 14.68 0.11 -4.39
C LEU A 234 14.16 -0.89 -3.34
N GLU A 235 12.93 -1.38 -3.50
CA GLU A 235 12.32 -2.32 -2.55
C GLU A 235 12.88 -3.73 -2.72
N HIS A 236 13.28 -4.10 -3.94
CA HIS A 236 13.76 -5.44 -4.28
C HIS A 236 15.22 -5.49 -4.79
N ILE A 237 15.93 -4.35 -4.85
CA ILE A 237 17.31 -4.31 -5.32
C ILE A 237 18.26 -5.05 -4.36
N SER A 238 19.19 -5.83 -4.92
CA SER A 238 20.26 -6.45 -4.14
C SER A 238 21.29 -5.40 -3.69
N ASP A 239 22.00 -5.66 -2.58
CA ASP A 239 23.04 -4.73 -2.10
C ASP A 239 24.19 -4.60 -3.12
N GLU A 240 24.50 -5.68 -3.86
CA GLU A 240 25.52 -5.68 -4.91
C GLU A 240 25.13 -4.80 -6.10
N ASP A 241 23.88 -4.92 -6.56
CA ASP A 241 23.36 -4.12 -7.67
C ASP A 241 23.26 -2.64 -7.28
N PHE A 242 22.83 -2.36 -6.05
CA PHE A 242 22.78 -0.99 -5.53
C PHE A 242 24.18 -0.37 -5.46
N GLN A 243 25.18 -1.09 -4.95
CA GLN A 243 26.57 -0.62 -4.94
C GLN A 243 27.12 -0.42 -6.35
N LYS A 244 26.70 -1.22 -7.32
CA LYS A 244 27.08 -1.06 -8.72
C LYS A 244 26.50 0.22 -9.32
N ILE A 245 25.21 0.51 -9.10
CA ILE A 245 24.55 1.74 -9.56
C ILE A 245 25.23 3.00 -8.99
N LEU A 246 25.60 2.97 -7.70
CA LEU A 246 26.37 4.07 -7.08
C LEU A 246 27.75 4.22 -7.73
N ARG A 247 28.50 3.11 -7.88
CA ARG A 247 29.83 3.12 -8.50
C ARG A 247 29.78 3.60 -9.94
N ASP A 248 28.84 3.15 -10.75
CA ASP A 248 28.74 3.51 -12.16
C ASP A 248 28.43 5.00 -12.34
N LYS A 249 27.62 5.61 -11.46
CA LYS A 249 27.35 7.07 -11.49
C LYS A 249 28.57 7.87 -11.02
N VAL A 250 29.25 7.44 -9.96
CA VAL A 250 30.47 8.10 -9.48
C VAL A 250 31.60 7.98 -10.49
N VAL A 251 31.82 6.80 -11.07
CA VAL A 251 32.81 6.57 -12.12
C VAL A 251 32.42 7.32 -13.39
N GLY A 252 31.15 7.35 -13.78
CA GLY A 252 30.63 8.14 -14.89
C GLY A 252 30.78 9.66 -14.68
N ALA A 253 30.67 10.14 -13.45
CA ALA A 253 30.97 11.52 -13.10
C ALA A 253 32.49 11.79 -13.10
N MET A 254 33.30 10.81 -12.71
CA MET A 254 34.77 10.88 -12.74
C MET A 254 35.34 10.74 -14.16
N THR A 255 34.69 10.06 -15.09
CA THR A 255 35.15 9.96 -16.50
C THR A 255 35.02 11.29 -17.24
N ASN A 256 34.15 12.19 -16.80
CA ASN A 256 34.10 13.57 -17.29
C ASN A 256 35.23 14.47 -16.76
N ASN A 257 36.14 13.97 -15.92
CA ASN A 257 37.43 14.63 -15.70
C ASN A 257 38.53 13.67 -15.21
N GLY A 258 38.60 12.46 -15.79
CA GLY A 258 39.51 11.36 -15.42
C GLY A 258 41.01 11.64 -15.61
N ASN A 259 41.39 12.91 -15.65
CA ASN A 259 42.76 13.38 -15.58
C ASN A 259 43.25 13.30 -14.13
N LYS A 260 44.03 12.24 -13.85
CA LYS A 260 44.82 12.14 -12.60
C LYS A 260 45.90 13.23 -12.47
N GLN A 261 46.08 14.00 -13.54
CA GLN A 261 47.11 15.02 -13.69
C GLN A 261 46.50 16.32 -14.19
N LYS A 262 46.98 17.44 -13.64
CA LYS A 262 46.59 18.79 -14.01
C LYS A 262 47.81 19.54 -14.49
N VAL A 263 47.69 20.22 -15.64
CA VAL A 263 48.73 21.10 -16.17
C VAL A 263 48.48 22.52 -15.67
N ILE A 264 49.46 23.08 -14.95
CA ILE A 264 49.41 24.42 -14.37
C ILE A 264 50.58 25.28 -14.85
N SER A 265 50.56 26.58 -14.56
CA SER A 265 51.75 27.42 -14.75
C SER A 265 52.84 27.03 -13.76
N ILE A 266 54.11 27.09 -14.17
CA ILE A 266 55.24 26.77 -13.28
C ILE A 266 55.28 27.67 -12.03
N ASN A 267 54.77 28.91 -12.15
CA ASN A 267 54.70 29.88 -11.05
C ASN A 267 53.65 29.53 -9.98
N GLU A 268 52.76 28.57 -10.26
CA GLU A 268 51.70 28.14 -9.35
C GLU A 268 52.04 26.84 -8.62
N VAL A 269 53.20 26.23 -8.91
CA VAL A 269 53.59 24.90 -8.39
C VAL A 269 53.64 24.89 -6.86
N GLU A 270 54.26 25.87 -6.23
CA GLU A 270 54.38 25.95 -4.75
C GLU A 270 53.01 25.92 -4.07
N LYS A 271 52.07 26.73 -4.59
CA LYS A 271 50.68 26.78 -4.09
C LYS A 271 49.97 25.43 -4.19
N PHE A 272 50.20 24.67 -5.25
CA PHE A 272 49.58 23.36 -5.42
C PHE A 272 50.24 22.28 -4.55
N ILE A 273 51.55 22.38 -4.29
CA ILE A 273 52.24 21.50 -3.34
C ILE A 273 51.70 21.70 -1.91
N GLU A 274 51.48 22.95 -1.48
CA GLU A 274 50.86 23.27 -0.18
C GLU A 274 49.44 22.69 -0.04
N GLN A 275 48.73 22.51 -1.16
CA GLN A 275 47.39 21.91 -1.22
C GLN A 275 47.42 20.38 -1.31
N GLY A 276 48.61 19.76 -1.20
CA GLY A 276 48.79 18.30 -1.17
C GLY A 276 48.99 17.65 -2.54
N TYR A 277 49.18 18.41 -3.62
CA TYR A 277 49.45 17.84 -4.94
C TYR A 277 50.92 17.39 -5.07
N GLU A 278 51.14 16.29 -5.79
CA GLU A 278 52.47 15.75 -6.08
C GLU A 278 52.99 16.35 -7.40
N PHE A 279 54.17 16.98 -7.38
CA PHE A 279 54.83 17.47 -8.60
C PHE A 279 55.41 16.30 -9.40
N VAL A 280 55.14 16.25 -10.71
CA VAL A 280 55.60 15.15 -11.58
C VAL A 280 56.72 15.60 -12.52
N ALA A 281 56.49 16.66 -13.31
CA ALA A 281 57.46 17.12 -14.31
C ALA A 281 57.17 18.56 -14.78
N SER A 282 58.21 19.25 -15.25
CA SER A 282 58.10 20.53 -15.96
C SER A 282 58.03 20.31 -17.48
N LEU A 283 57.25 21.14 -18.15
CA LEU A 283 57.11 21.16 -19.60
C LEU A 283 57.90 22.34 -20.19
N PRO A 284 58.44 22.22 -21.42
CA PRO A 284 59.31 23.24 -22.04
C PRO A 284 58.63 24.61 -22.25
N ASN A 285 57.31 24.69 -22.12
CA ASN A 285 56.50 25.88 -22.35
C ASN A 285 56.16 26.66 -21.07
N GLY A 286 56.93 26.48 -19.99
CA GLY A 286 56.71 27.17 -18.71
C GLY A 286 55.51 26.64 -17.92
N LYS A 287 55.11 25.39 -18.16
CA LYS A 287 54.03 24.70 -17.43
C LYS A 287 54.57 23.54 -16.62
N ALA A 288 53.80 23.06 -15.65
CA ALA A 288 54.11 21.93 -14.81
C ALA A 288 52.94 20.95 -14.77
N ILE A 289 53.24 19.65 -14.64
CA ILE A 289 52.27 18.59 -14.42
C ILE A 289 52.22 18.27 -12.93
N MET A 290 51.05 18.47 -12.32
CA MET A 290 50.75 18.12 -10.93
C MET A 290 49.81 16.91 -10.89
N LYS A 291 49.97 16.03 -9.92
CA LYS A 291 49.11 14.86 -9.69
C LYS A 291 48.28 15.06 -8.41
N LEU A 292 47.03 14.63 -8.44
CA LEU A 292 46.10 14.76 -7.31
C LEU A 292 46.61 13.96 -6.09
N PRO A 293 46.43 14.47 -4.85
CA PRO A 293 46.52 13.64 -3.66
C PRO A 293 45.48 12.51 -3.76
N PHE A 294 45.87 11.30 -3.38
CA PHE A 294 45.02 10.10 -3.42
C PHE A 294 43.73 10.26 -2.61
#